data_AF-A0A353QCZ4-F1
#
_entry.id   AF-A0A353QCZ4-F1
#
_cell.length_a   1.000
_cell.length_b   1.000
_cell.length_c   1.000
_cell.angle_alpha   90.00
_cell.angle_beta   90.00
_cell.angle_gamma   90.00
#
_symmetry.space_group_name_H-M   'P 1'
#
loop_
_entity.id
_entity.type
_entity.pdbx_description
1 polymer ?
#
loop_
_entity_poly.entity_id
_entity_poly.type
_entity_poly.pdbx_seq_one_letter_code
_entity_poly.pdbx_strand_id
1 'polypeptide(L)'
;MSVKIFGILRPVLEEFLLEVRRSIDYYKLQNRGESIDEIVLTGGGSKLVGLERLLEGELGIPARIGNPFENVKINPRQFNAATLTNLAPMLAVGIGLALRGVEEA
;
A
#
# COMPACT_ATOMS: atom_id res chain seq x y z
N MET A 1 12.83 -13.93 -3.34
CA MET A 1 13.96 -12.98 -3.18
C MET A 1 15.17 -13.75 -2.68
N SER A 2 16.38 -13.51 -3.20
CA SER A 2 17.60 -14.20 -2.70
C SER A 2 17.84 -13.84 -1.22
N VAL A 3 18.22 -14.82 -0.41
CA VAL A 3 18.54 -14.65 1.02
C VAL A 3 19.57 -13.54 1.25
N LYS A 4 20.52 -13.38 0.31
CA LYS A 4 21.54 -12.31 0.35
C LYS A 4 20.93 -10.90 0.20
N ILE A 5 19.95 -10.74 -0.68
CA ILE A 5 19.28 -9.45 -0.93
C ILE A 5 18.44 -9.06 0.28
N PHE A 6 17.71 -10.03 0.86
CA PHE A 6 16.92 -9.80 2.06
C PHE A 6 17.79 -9.36 3.25
N GLY A 7 18.96 -9.98 3.43
CA GLY A 7 19.90 -9.59 4.48
C GLY A 7 20.37 -8.13 4.38
N ILE A 8 20.53 -7.60 3.16
CA ILE A 8 20.92 -6.20 2.92
C ILE A 8 19.76 -5.24 3.20
N LEU A 9 18.53 -5.63 2.86
CA LEU A 9 17.34 -4.79 3.07
C LEU A 9 16.88 -4.75 4.52
N ARG A 10 17.25 -5.75 5.34
CA ARG A 10 16.76 -5.91 6.71
C ARG A 10 16.92 -4.65 7.58
N PRO A 11 18.08 -3.98 7.67
CA PRO A 11 18.21 -2.80 8.53
C PRO A 11 17.28 -1.66 8.10
N VAL A 12 17.11 -1.47 6.79
CA VAL A 12 16.20 -0.46 6.22
C VAL A 12 14.74 -0.81 6.51
N LEU A 13 14.39 -2.10 6.46
CA LEU A 13 13.04 -2.58 6.80
C LEU A 13 12.74 -2.43 8.28
N GLU A 14 13.71 -2.68 9.16
CA GLU A 14 13.57 -2.48 10.61
C GLU A 14 13.36 -1.00 10.96
N GLU A 15 14.14 -0.10 10.34
CA GLU A 15 13.95 1.34 10.48
C GLU A 15 12.57 1.79 9.95
N PHE A 16 12.18 1.31 8.75
CA PHE A 16 10.87 1.59 8.18
C PHE A 16 9.72 1.14 9.10
N LEU A 17 9.80 -0.08 9.65
CA LEU A 17 8.81 -0.60 10.59
C LEU A 17 8.68 0.25 11.85
N LEU A 18 9.81 0.74 12.36
CA LEU A 18 9.84 1.61 13.52
C LEU A 18 9.11 2.94 13.24
N GLU A 19 9.34 3.56 12.07
CA GLU A 19 8.67 4.80 11.68
C GLU A 19 7.16 4.61 11.40
N VAL A 20 6.77 3.48 10.82
CA VAL A 20 5.35 3.13 10.65
C VAL A 20 4.69 2.97 12.03
N ARG A 21 5.32 2.26 12.98
CA ARG A 21 4.79 2.11 14.34
C ARG A 21 4.64 3.46 15.04
N ARG A 22 5.64 4.34 14.96
CA ARG A 22 5.57 5.70 15.53
C ARG A 22 4.41 6.50 14.94
N SER A 23 4.18 6.38 13.63
CA SER A 23 3.07 7.07 12.96
C SER A 23 1.70 6.58 13.46
N ILE A 24 1.57 5.25 13.67
CA ILE A 24 0.37 4.63 14.24
C ILE A 24 0.15 5.09 15.68
N ASP A 25 1.19 5.06 16.51
CA ASP A 25 1.11 5.47 17.92
C ASP A 25 0.75 6.95 18.05
N TYR A 26 1.31 7.80 17.18
CA TYR A 26 0.94 9.21 17.09
C TYR A 26 -0.53 9.40 16.74
N TYR A 27 -1.05 8.69 15.73
CA TYR A 27 -2.46 8.73 15.37
C TYR A 27 -3.36 8.30 16.53
N LYS A 28 -3.03 7.21 17.23
CA LYS A 28 -3.79 6.72 18.39
C LYS A 28 -3.84 7.75 19.52
N LEU A 29 -2.72 8.43 19.79
CA LEU A 29 -2.65 9.47 20.81
C LEU A 29 -3.59 10.65 20.50
N GLN A 30 -3.65 11.08 19.23
CA GLN A 30 -4.51 12.18 18.80
C GLN A 30 -6.00 11.81 18.79
N ASN A 31 -6.33 10.56 18.47
CA ASN A 31 -7.71 10.09 18.30
C ASN A 31 -8.20 9.23 19.46
N ARG A 32 -7.77 9.55 20.70
CA ARG A 32 -8.24 8.92 21.95
C ARG A 32 -8.16 7.39 21.97
N GLY A 33 -7.16 6.82 21.31
CA GLY A 33 -6.94 5.37 21.26
C GLY A 33 -7.77 4.62 20.23
N GLU A 34 -8.36 5.30 19.24
CA GLU A 34 -8.99 4.63 18.09
C GLU A 34 -8.05 3.60 17.44
N SER A 35 -8.60 2.42 17.14
CA SER A 35 -7.87 1.35 16.46
C SER A 35 -7.77 1.61 14.97
N ILE A 36 -6.69 1.12 14.37
CA ILE A 36 -6.55 1.04 12.91
C ILE A 36 -6.94 -0.39 12.52
N ASP A 37 -7.94 -0.51 11.64
CA ASP A 37 -8.50 -1.81 11.26
C ASP A 37 -7.74 -2.47 10.10
N GLU A 38 -7.13 -1.68 9.20
CA GLU A 38 -6.43 -2.18 8.02
C GLU A 38 -5.31 -1.22 7.57
N ILE A 39 -4.21 -1.78 7.05
CA ILE A 39 -3.16 -1.08 6.32
C ILE A 39 -3.32 -1.36 4.82
N VAL A 40 -3.54 -0.31 4.03
CA VAL A 40 -3.60 -0.42 2.56
C VAL A 40 -2.34 0.18 1.93
N LEU A 41 -1.53 -0.65 1.29
CA LEU A 41 -0.28 -0.25 0.67
C LEU A 41 -0.48 0.22 -0.76
N THR A 42 0.06 1.39 -1.09
CA THR A 42 0.09 1.95 -2.45
C THR A 42 1.50 2.46 -2.81
N GLY A 43 1.69 2.94 -4.03
CA GLY A 43 2.98 3.39 -4.57
C GLY A 43 3.89 2.25 -5.03
N GLY A 44 5.03 2.59 -5.65
CA GLY A 44 5.97 1.60 -6.18
C GLY A 44 6.65 0.73 -5.11
N GLY A 45 6.91 1.30 -3.92
CA GLY A 45 7.52 0.60 -2.80
C GLY A 45 6.68 -0.56 -2.26
N SER A 46 5.35 -0.48 -2.37
CA SER A 46 4.42 -1.56 -1.98
C SER A 46 4.66 -2.87 -2.73
N LYS A 47 5.34 -2.83 -3.88
CA LYS A 47 5.65 -4.01 -4.70
C LYS A 47 6.83 -4.81 -4.18
N LEU A 48 7.47 -4.37 -3.10
CA LEU A 48 8.46 -5.18 -2.42
C LEU A 48 7.80 -6.46 -1.92
N VAL A 49 8.25 -7.59 -2.47
CA VAL A 49 7.61 -8.90 -2.23
C VAL A 49 7.57 -9.22 -0.74
N GLY A 50 6.35 -9.39 -0.21
CA GLY A 50 6.09 -9.80 1.17
C GLY A 50 6.07 -8.64 2.18
N LEU A 51 6.12 -7.38 1.73
CA LEU A 51 6.05 -6.22 2.61
C LEU A 51 4.73 -6.15 3.38
N GLU A 52 3.61 -6.48 2.74
CA GLU A 52 2.30 -6.54 3.38
C GLU A 52 2.28 -7.56 4.52
N ARG A 53 2.86 -8.75 4.29
CA ARG A 53 2.95 -9.81 5.32
C ARG A 53 3.90 -9.43 6.45
N LEU A 54 5.01 -8.76 6.13
CA LEU A 54 5.94 -8.25 7.12
C LEU A 54 5.24 -7.25 8.05
N LEU A 55 4.52 -6.28 7.48
CA LEU A 55 3.78 -5.28 8.25
C LEU A 55 2.69 -5.92 9.10
N GLU A 56 1.91 -6.84 8.53
CA GLU A 56 0.87 -7.55 9.28
C GLU A 56 1.45 -8.34 10.46
N GLY A 57 2.54 -9.08 10.24
CA GLY A 57 3.20 -9.87 11.28
C GLY A 57 3.81 -9.02 12.40
N GLU A 58 4.44 -7.90 12.06
CA GLU A 58 5.14 -7.04 13.03
C GLU A 58 4.19 -6.09 13.78
N LEU A 59 3.11 -5.65 13.12
CA LEU A 59 2.19 -4.66 13.67
C LEU A 59 0.89 -5.27 14.23
N GLY A 60 0.55 -6.51 13.82
CA GLY A 60 -0.70 -7.16 14.19
C GLY A 60 -1.95 -6.50 13.60
N ILE A 61 -1.78 -5.75 12.50
CA ILE A 61 -2.86 -5.06 11.77
C ILE A 61 -2.94 -5.67 10.38
N PRO A 62 -4.12 -6.14 9.91
CA PRO A 62 -4.29 -6.66 8.56
C PRO A 62 -3.70 -5.72 7.52
N ALA A 63 -2.89 -6.25 6.59
CA ALA A 63 -2.25 -5.43 5.57
C ALA A 63 -2.45 -6.01 4.17
N ARG A 64 -2.79 -5.16 3.20
CA ARG A 64 -2.99 -5.57 1.80
C ARG A 64 -2.41 -4.58 0.80
N ILE A 65 -2.15 -5.07 -0.41
CA ILE A 65 -1.87 -4.21 -1.56
C ILE A 65 -3.17 -3.58 -2.04
N GLY A 66 -3.21 -2.25 -2.11
CA GLY A 66 -4.36 -1.51 -2.61
C GLY A 66 -4.51 -1.63 -4.13
N ASN A 67 -5.73 -1.87 -4.59
CA ASN A 67 -6.10 -1.83 -5.99
C ASN A 67 -7.02 -0.63 -6.27
N PRO A 68 -6.49 0.51 -6.76
CA PRO A 68 -7.31 1.69 -7.05
C PRO A 68 -8.30 1.50 -8.22
N PHE A 69 -8.23 0.38 -8.96
CA PHE A 69 -9.18 0.08 -10.03
C PHE A 69 -10.41 -0.70 -9.54
N GLU A 70 -10.53 -1.06 -8.26
CA GLU A 70 -11.66 -1.85 -7.72
C GLU A 70 -13.04 -1.29 -8.12
N ASN A 71 -13.16 0.03 -8.19
CA ASN A 71 -14.41 0.73 -8.53
C ASN A 71 -14.37 1.42 -9.91
N VAL A 72 -13.42 1.03 -10.78
CA VAL A 72 -13.25 1.63 -12.11
C VAL A 72 -13.59 0.63 -13.20
N LYS A 73 -14.50 1.00 -14.12
CA LYS A 73 -14.80 0.16 -15.29
C LYS A 73 -13.66 0.24 -16.30
N ILE A 74 -12.98 -0.89 -16.51
CA ILE A 74 -11.87 -1.02 -17.46
C ILE A 74 -12.38 -1.62 -18.77
N ASN A 75 -12.01 -1.02 -19.90
CA ASN A 75 -12.26 -1.60 -21.23
C ASN A 75 -11.18 -2.65 -21.57
N PRO A 76 -11.52 -3.97 -21.61
CA PRO A 76 -10.53 -5.02 -21.83
C PRO A 76 -9.96 -5.04 -23.26
N ARG A 77 -10.59 -4.34 -24.21
CA ARG A 77 -10.06 -4.19 -25.58
C ARG A 77 -8.93 -3.16 -25.67
N GLN A 78 -8.83 -2.27 -24.69
CA GLN A 78 -7.83 -1.20 -24.65
C GLN A 78 -6.71 -1.48 -23.65
N PHE A 79 -7.02 -2.19 -22.55
CA PHE A 79 -6.05 -2.43 -21.48
C PHE A 79 -5.93 -3.91 -21.14
N ASN A 80 -4.68 -4.37 -21.03
CA ASN A 80 -4.37 -5.70 -20.53
C ASN A 80 -4.53 -5.75 -19.00
N ALA A 81 -5.34 -6.70 -18.52
CA ALA A 81 -5.63 -6.84 -17.09
C ALA A 81 -4.38 -7.10 -16.23
N ALA A 82 -3.47 -7.97 -16.68
CA ALA A 82 -2.25 -8.28 -15.92
C ALA A 82 -1.31 -7.07 -15.82
N THR A 83 -1.20 -6.28 -16.89
CA THR A 83 -0.46 -5.02 -16.87
C THR A 83 -1.07 -4.04 -15.87
N LEU A 84 -2.39 -3.88 -15.88
CA LEU A 84 -3.07 -2.99 -14.95
C LEU A 84 -2.91 -3.44 -13.50
N THR A 85 -3.10 -4.72 -13.19
CA THR A 85 -2.88 -5.26 -11.83
C THR A 85 -1.46 -4.98 -11.34
N ASN A 86 -0.45 -5.13 -12.20
CA ASN A 86 0.93 -4.86 -11.84
C ASN A 86 1.25 -3.37 -11.62
N LEU A 87 0.54 -2.47 -12.31
CA LEU A 87 0.69 -1.02 -12.16
C LEU A 87 -0.24 -0.44 -11.10
N ALA A 88 -1.29 -1.17 -10.71
CA ALA A 88 -2.38 -0.71 -9.87
C ALA A 88 -1.91 0.10 -8.64
N PRO A 89 -1.08 -0.43 -7.72
CA PRO A 89 -0.71 0.34 -6.53
C PRO A 89 0.06 1.63 -6.87
N MET A 90 0.80 1.67 -7.99
CA MET A 90 1.53 2.87 -8.42
C MET A 90 0.62 3.97 -8.98
N LEU A 91 -0.58 3.60 -9.43
CA LEU A 91 -1.52 4.51 -10.08
C LEU A 91 -2.56 5.10 -9.12
N ALA A 92 -2.50 4.80 -7.82
CA ALA A 92 -3.48 5.26 -6.83
C ALA A 92 -3.70 6.78 -6.87
N VAL A 93 -2.61 7.56 -6.90
CA VAL A 93 -2.68 9.02 -7.00
C VAL A 93 -3.28 9.48 -8.33
N GLY A 94 -2.81 8.93 -9.46
CA GLY A 94 -3.29 9.31 -10.78
C GLY A 94 -4.78 9.02 -10.98
N ILE A 95 -5.26 7.88 -10.46
CA ILE A 95 -6.66 7.51 -10.48
C ILE A 95 -7.48 8.44 -9.58
N GLY A 96 -6.99 8.78 -8.38
CA GLY A 96 -7.66 9.74 -7.50
C GLY A 96 -7.83 11.12 -8.14
N LEU A 97 -6.80 11.60 -8.86
CA LEU A 97 -6.89 12.87 -9.61
C LEU A 97 -7.91 12.80 -10.75
N ALA A 98 -7.95 11.69 -11.49
CA ALA A 98 -8.95 11.48 -12.54
C ALA A 98 -10.37 11.41 -11.98
N LEU A 99 -10.57 10.75 -10.83
CA LEU A 99 -11.87 10.67 -10.15
C LEU A 99 -12.37 12.05 -9.74
N ARG A 100 -11.51 12.91 -9.20
CA ARG A 100 -11.87 14.29 -8.89
C ARG A 100 -12.35 15.05 -10.13
N GLY A 101 -11.66 14.88 -11.26
CA GLY A 101 -12.02 15.55 -12.51
C GLY A 101 -13.38 15.13 -13.09
N VAL A 102 -13.88 13.94 -12.74
CA VAL A 102 -15.23 13.49 -13.15
C VAL A 102 -16.33 13.86 -12.15
N GLU A 103 -16.00 14.13 -10.89
CA GLU A 103 -16.96 14.67 -9.92
C GLU A 103 -17.27 16.15 -10.15
N GLU A 104 -16.28 16.92 -10.64
CA GLU A 104 -16.44 18.35 -10.95
C GLU A 104 -17.12 18.62 -12.30
N ALA A 105 -17.37 17.58 -13.12
CA ALA A 105 -17.94 17.66 -14.47
C ALA A 105 -19.43 17.31 -14.51
#